data_AF-A0A9X6WG85-F1
#
_entry.id   AF-A0A9X6WG85-F1
#
_cell.length_a   1.000
_cell.length_b   1.000
_cell.length_c   1.000
_cell.angle_alpha   90.00
_cell.angle_beta   90.00
_cell.angle_gamma   90.00
#
_symmetry.space_group_name_H-M   'P 1'
#
loop_
_entity.id
_entity.type
_entity.pdbx_description
1 polymer ?
#
loop_
_entity_poly.entity_id
_entity_poly.type
_entity_poly.pdbx_seq_one_letter_code
_entity_poly.pdbx_strand_id
1 'polypeptide(L)'
;EKLSKQDTSNTLAFFNQFSSEFQHDISTKNIKSQLQQSCKKQTMNDIPLYSDITENELAFINKNKPNNVIIKDEWIRYYPKHEIGSQVIGYIENDLNSKHMLVGKSGIELQYENDLKGKPGKTLIFKIGNKKFFWNIQNVQKGKDVRLALDSKLQQKTEEALRSQIKKIPDAKAGYAVVSDVKTGAILTMANSAVFNPNTHVSSKNENFKSLSQNKTIQKLKYGESYVNMSSTIKPLTILIGLSEKLFQPEDTYLDKGTFQYDNQNNISNAPGTPTGEITPRQAIINSSNTFMTAKVALPLFNQNNGNIEKVAHIWTDYLMQFGLRSKTGIDLPFEEDGQYEFHPSNTFEKGISALLNASWGENEVHTPLQLAQYAATLASKGDKYKPQIVSAIIGQDGRETKKFKPILESPNRYPMEFWSVVQGGMGQNIEEIKNLPFHVAGKTGSTGSPNEQERMINHSLFISYAPTEDPQIAISVVIPGSNSEKNIAALVTAEVLEFWHTLQ
;
A
#
# COMPACT_ATOMS: atom_id res chain seq x y z
N GLU A 1 -20.17 34.41 34.82
CA GLU A 1 -21.61 34.53 35.14
C GLU A 1 -22.09 33.17 35.63
N LYS A 2 -22.77 33.08 36.78
CA LYS A 2 -23.41 31.82 37.20
C LYS A 2 -24.61 31.60 36.28
N LEU A 3 -24.68 30.48 35.56
CA LEU A 3 -25.90 30.04 34.89
C LEU A 3 -27.06 30.12 35.90
N SER A 4 -28.14 30.84 35.57
CA SER A 4 -29.26 30.93 36.50
C SER A 4 -29.93 29.56 36.63
N LYS A 5 -30.58 29.30 37.79
CA LYS A 5 -31.38 28.09 37.97
C LYS A 5 -32.45 27.98 36.87
N GLN A 6 -32.96 29.12 36.41
CA GLN A 6 -33.94 29.20 35.32
C GLN A 6 -33.36 28.77 33.98
N ASP A 7 -32.17 29.28 33.61
CA ASP A 7 -31.52 28.92 32.33
C ASP A 7 -31.19 27.43 32.28
N THR A 8 -30.74 26.88 33.41
CA THR A 8 -30.50 25.44 33.54
C THR A 8 -31.81 24.66 33.35
N SER A 9 -32.90 25.08 34.00
CA SER A 9 -34.20 24.41 33.88
C SER A 9 -34.74 24.46 32.44
N ASN A 10 -34.64 25.62 31.78
CA ASN A 10 -35.08 25.81 30.40
C ASN A 10 -34.28 24.93 29.43
N THR A 11 -32.96 24.81 29.64
CA THR A 11 -32.10 23.92 28.85
C THR A 11 -32.48 22.46 29.00
N LEU A 12 -32.71 22.00 30.24
CA LEU A 12 -33.11 20.62 30.49
C LEU A 12 -34.51 20.32 29.92
N ALA A 13 -35.46 21.25 30.05
CA ALA A 13 -36.79 21.11 29.46
C ALA A 13 -36.73 21.01 27.93
N PHE A 14 -35.93 21.87 27.28
CA PHE A 14 -35.70 21.82 25.84
C PHE A 14 -35.15 20.46 25.39
N PHE A 15 -34.11 19.93 26.05
CA PHE A 15 -33.53 18.64 25.65
C PHE A 15 -34.42 17.44 25.97
N ASN A 16 -35.27 17.50 27.00
CA ASN A 16 -36.30 16.49 27.21
C ASN A 16 -37.33 16.49 26.07
N GLN A 17 -37.79 17.67 25.64
CA GLN A 17 -38.72 17.78 24.52
C GLN A 17 -38.08 17.31 23.21
N PHE A 18 -36.85 17.76 22.92
CA PHE A 18 -36.09 17.35 21.74
C PHE A 18 -35.86 15.83 21.71
N SER A 19 -35.45 15.25 22.84
CA SER A 19 -35.28 13.80 23.01
C SER A 19 -36.58 13.03 22.76
N SER A 20 -37.70 13.52 23.27
CA SER A 20 -39.01 12.90 23.09
C SER A 20 -39.52 12.99 21.64
N GLU A 21 -39.36 14.13 20.99
CA GLU A 21 -39.87 14.40 19.64
C GLU A 21 -39.13 13.57 18.59
N PHE A 22 -37.80 13.48 18.71
CA PHE A 22 -36.93 12.82 17.72
C PHE A 22 -36.44 11.44 18.17
N GLN A 23 -36.92 10.93 19.31
CA GLN A 23 -36.57 9.61 19.86
C GLN A 23 -35.07 9.42 20.14
N HIS A 24 -34.37 10.49 20.53
CA HIS A 24 -32.95 10.43 20.91
C HIS A 24 -32.78 10.10 22.38
N ASP A 25 -31.78 9.29 22.73
CA ASP A 25 -31.43 9.02 24.14
C ASP A 25 -30.49 10.10 24.69
N ILE A 26 -31.06 11.27 24.99
CA ILE A 26 -30.30 12.40 25.56
C ILE A 26 -30.53 12.48 27.06
N SER A 27 -29.51 12.10 27.83
CA SER A 27 -29.58 12.16 29.29
C SER A 27 -29.49 13.59 29.81
N THR A 28 -30.63 14.18 30.17
CA THR A 28 -30.68 15.49 30.85
C THR A 28 -29.97 15.49 32.21
N LYS A 29 -29.84 14.32 32.85
CA LYS A 29 -29.00 14.15 34.05
C LYS A 29 -27.51 14.36 33.74
N ASN A 30 -27.03 13.86 32.60
CA ASN A 30 -25.66 14.07 32.15
C ASN A 30 -25.41 15.54 31.80
N ILE A 31 -26.31 16.17 31.03
CA ILE A 31 -26.24 17.61 30.70
C ILE A 31 -26.14 18.46 31.98
N LYS A 32 -27.00 18.18 32.98
CA LYS A 32 -26.96 18.88 34.27
C LYS A 32 -25.62 18.70 34.98
N SER A 33 -25.06 17.50 34.98
CA SER A 33 -23.76 17.20 35.58
C SER A 33 -22.63 17.97 34.90
N GLN A 34 -22.59 17.97 33.57
CA GLN A 34 -21.58 18.69 32.79
C GLN A 34 -21.65 20.20 33.00
N LEU A 35 -22.87 20.79 33.01
CA LEU A 35 -23.08 22.21 33.32
C LEU A 35 -22.59 22.56 34.73
N GLN A 36 -22.91 21.74 35.73
CA GLN A 36 -22.44 21.93 37.11
C GLN A 36 -20.91 21.84 37.22
N GLN A 37 -20.30 20.88 36.51
CA GLN A 37 -18.86 20.70 36.52
C GLN A 37 -18.13 21.87 35.84
N SER A 38 -18.66 22.36 34.72
CA SER A 38 -18.12 23.53 34.02
C SER A 38 -18.22 24.81 34.88
N CYS A 39 -19.36 24.99 35.57
CA CYS A 39 -19.54 26.08 36.55
C CYS A 39 -18.54 25.98 37.72
N LYS A 40 -18.30 24.78 38.26
CA LYS A 40 -17.33 24.55 39.34
C LYS A 40 -15.89 24.86 38.90
N LYS A 41 -15.52 24.47 37.68
CA LYS A 41 -14.20 24.72 37.10
C LYS A 41 -14.03 26.15 36.58
N GLN A 42 -15.09 26.96 36.58
CA GLN A 42 -15.14 28.30 35.97
C GLN A 42 -14.68 28.30 34.50
N THR A 43 -14.86 27.18 33.80
CA THR A 43 -14.53 27.06 32.38
C THR A 43 -15.67 27.64 31.56
N MET A 44 -15.38 28.62 30.69
CA MET A 44 -16.37 29.22 29.78
C MET A 44 -16.43 28.47 28.43
N ASN A 45 -16.11 27.17 28.43
CA ASN A 45 -16.09 26.37 27.22
C ASN A 45 -17.49 25.91 26.86
N ASP A 46 -17.78 25.88 25.56
CA ASP A 46 -19.00 25.27 25.04
C ASP A 46 -18.99 23.77 25.35
N ILE A 47 -20.15 23.25 25.74
CA ILE A 47 -20.36 21.84 26.03
C ILE A 47 -21.09 21.25 24.83
N PRO A 48 -20.52 20.27 24.09
CA PRO A 48 -21.24 19.58 23.03
C PRO A 48 -22.39 18.77 23.65
N LEU A 49 -23.62 19.06 23.23
CA LEU A 49 -24.82 18.43 23.77
C LEU A 49 -25.39 17.37 22.82
N TYR A 50 -25.28 17.60 21.52
CA TYR A 50 -25.77 16.73 20.44
C TYR A 50 -25.06 17.09 19.13
N SER A 51 -24.80 16.11 18.25
CA SER A 51 -24.20 16.26 16.92
C SER A 51 -25.10 15.60 15.86
N ASP A 52 -24.77 15.77 14.58
CA ASP A 52 -25.47 15.10 13.45
C ASP A 52 -26.95 15.49 13.31
N ILE A 53 -27.24 16.77 13.55
CA ILE A 53 -28.57 17.37 13.50
C ILE A 53 -29.16 17.24 12.08
N THR A 54 -30.33 16.62 11.96
CA THR A 54 -31.10 16.55 10.71
C THR A 54 -31.77 17.89 10.37
N GLU A 55 -32.21 18.10 9.12
CA GLU A 55 -32.90 19.34 8.73
C GLU A 55 -34.16 19.61 9.58
N ASN A 56 -34.92 18.56 9.91
CA ASN A 56 -36.12 18.66 10.75
C ASN A 56 -35.78 19.04 12.19
N GLU A 57 -34.71 18.46 12.74
CA GLU A 57 -34.19 18.81 14.06
C GLU A 57 -33.66 20.24 14.09
N LEU A 58 -32.94 20.67 13.06
CA LEU A 58 -32.43 22.03 12.92
C LEU A 58 -33.58 23.05 12.94
N ALA A 59 -34.67 22.76 12.21
CA ALA A 59 -35.87 23.59 12.24
C ALA A 59 -36.50 23.67 13.64
N PHE A 60 -36.59 22.55 14.36
CA PHE A 60 -37.07 22.51 15.74
C PHE A 60 -36.18 23.30 16.69
N ILE A 61 -34.85 23.12 16.62
CA ILE A 61 -33.88 23.79 17.48
C ILE A 61 -33.96 25.30 17.22
N ASN A 62 -34.00 25.75 15.95
CA ASN A 62 -34.10 27.17 15.62
C ASN A 62 -35.35 27.84 16.19
N LYS A 63 -36.48 27.12 16.26
CA LYS A 63 -37.74 27.63 16.81
C LYS A 63 -37.76 27.67 18.35
N ASN A 64 -37.15 26.69 19.01
CA ASN A 64 -37.38 26.43 20.45
C ASN A 64 -36.13 26.58 21.34
N LYS A 65 -34.93 26.81 20.78
CA LYS A 65 -33.69 26.79 21.56
C LYS A 65 -33.64 27.90 22.64
N PRO A 66 -33.20 27.58 23.87
CA PRO A 66 -32.87 28.57 24.88
C PRO A 66 -31.72 29.50 24.46
N ASN A 67 -31.63 30.68 25.08
CA ASN A 67 -30.60 31.68 24.78
C ASN A 67 -29.15 31.18 24.97
N ASN A 68 -28.95 30.23 25.87
CA ASN A 68 -27.65 29.63 26.18
C ASN A 68 -27.35 28.36 25.35
N VAL A 69 -28.20 28.01 24.39
CA VAL A 69 -27.96 26.94 23.41
C VAL A 69 -27.59 27.58 22.08
N ILE A 70 -26.44 27.17 21.56
CA ILE A 70 -25.91 27.64 20.27
C ILE A 70 -25.79 26.44 19.33
N ILE A 71 -26.00 26.72 18.04
CA ILE A 71 -25.74 25.78 16.96
C ILE A 71 -24.40 26.18 16.36
N LYS A 72 -23.56 25.19 16.10
CA LYS A 72 -22.29 25.38 15.40
C LYS A 72 -22.28 24.46 14.19
N ASP A 73 -21.98 25.05 13.05
CA ASP A 73 -21.69 24.28 11.85
C ASP A 73 -20.26 23.74 11.96
N GLU A 74 -20.12 22.43 11.88
CA GLU A 74 -18.84 21.74 11.86
C GLU A 74 -18.69 20.97 10.55
N TRP A 75 -17.48 20.96 10.01
CA TRP A 75 -17.17 20.18 8.82
C TRP A 75 -16.81 18.76 9.25
N ILE A 76 -17.60 17.79 8.82
CA ILE A 76 -17.36 16.37 9.05
C ILE A 76 -16.69 15.78 7.81
N ARG A 77 -15.62 15.00 8.00
CA ARG A 77 -15.02 14.23 6.92
C ARG A 77 -15.84 12.96 6.70
N TYR A 78 -16.26 12.73 5.46
CA TYR A 78 -17.02 11.56 5.07
C TYR A 78 -16.31 10.83 3.94
N TYR A 79 -16.30 9.50 4.01
CA TYR A 79 -15.66 8.58 3.05
C TYR A 79 -16.75 7.78 2.32
N PRO A 80 -17.20 8.22 1.13
CA PRO A 80 -18.36 7.65 0.45
C PRO A 80 -18.19 6.20 0.00
N LYS A 81 -16.94 5.77 -0.15
CA LYS A 81 -16.57 4.41 -0.55
C LYS A 81 -16.26 3.51 0.64
N HIS A 82 -16.55 3.98 1.85
CA HIS A 82 -16.37 3.26 3.10
C HIS A 82 -14.96 2.64 3.21
N GLU A 83 -14.84 1.32 3.16
CA GLU A 83 -13.58 0.59 3.36
C GLU A 83 -12.63 0.62 2.16
N ILE A 84 -13.14 0.93 0.96
CA ILE A 84 -12.38 0.80 -0.30
C ILE A 84 -11.21 1.79 -0.32
N GLY A 85 -9.99 1.26 -0.46
CA GLY A 85 -8.77 2.06 -0.46
C GLY A 85 -8.46 2.73 0.89
N SER A 86 -9.04 2.25 2.00
CA SER A 86 -8.95 2.89 3.33
C SER A 86 -7.51 3.14 3.80
N GLN A 87 -6.55 2.24 3.55
CA GLN A 87 -5.14 2.48 3.89
C GLN A 87 -4.44 3.52 3.00
N VAL A 88 -4.90 3.67 1.75
CA VAL A 88 -4.38 4.65 0.81
C VAL A 88 -4.90 6.03 1.15
N ILE A 89 -6.22 6.16 1.25
CA ILE A 89 -6.89 7.42 1.57
C ILE A 89 -6.50 7.86 2.97
N GLY A 90 -6.50 6.93 3.92
CA GLY A 90 -6.24 7.17 5.32
C GLY A 90 -7.48 7.66 6.07
N TYR A 91 -7.24 8.23 7.25
CA TYR A 91 -8.29 8.76 8.11
C TYR A 91 -7.81 10.02 8.84
N ILE A 92 -8.78 10.73 9.41
CA ILE A 92 -8.55 11.91 10.25
C ILE A 92 -8.95 11.61 11.70
N GLU A 93 -8.33 12.30 12.65
CA GLU A 93 -8.74 12.26 14.06
C GLU A 93 -8.52 13.61 14.74
N ASN A 94 -9.11 13.77 15.93
CA ASN A 94 -8.84 14.92 16.79
C ASN A 94 -7.35 15.02 17.13
N ASP A 95 -6.80 16.22 17.00
CA ASP A 95 -5.45 16.54 17.41
C ASP A 95 -5.30 16.35 18.93
N LEU A 96 -4.16 15.75 19.32
CA LEU A 96 -3.80 15.53 20.71
C LEU A 96 -3.64 16.87 21.45
N ASN A 97 -3.21 17.91 20.73
CA ASN A 97 -2.98 19.25 21.27
C ASN A 97 -4.20 20.17 21.19
N SER A 98 -5.20 19.83 20.36
CA SER A 98 -6.43 20.60 20.19
C SER A 98 -7.60 19.67 19.91
N LYS A 99 -8.43 19.42 20.93
CA LYS A 99 -9.60 18.53 20.85
C LYS A 99 -10.66 18.95 19.82
N HIS A 100 -10.53 20.13 19.22
CA HIS A 100 -11.47 20.69 18.24
C HIS A 100 -10.88 20.81 16.83
N MET A 101 -9.69 20.25 16.58
CA MET A 101 -9.06 20.27 15.26
C MET A 101 -8.85 18.84 14.77
N LEU A 102 -9.49 18.50 13.66
CA LEU A 102 -9.28 17.23 12.98
C LEU A 102 -8.02 17.34 12.12
N VAL A 103 -7.18 16.29 12.16
CA VAL A 103 -5.93 16.21 11.38
C VAL A 103 -5.80 14.82 10.76
N GLY A 104 -5.24 14.75 9.55
CA GLY A 104 -4.87 13.49 8.91
C GLY A 104 -3.91 12.67 9.78
N LYS A 105 -4.18 11.36 9.90
CA LYS A 105 -3.35 10.41 10.68
C LYS A 105 -2.65 9.37 9.83
N SER A 106 -3.14 9.10 8.62
CA SER A 106 -2.52 8.18 7.68
C SER A 106 -2.84 8.53 6.23
N GLY A 107 -2.22 7.82 5.28
CA GLY A 107 -2.55 7.91 3.87
C GLY A 107 -2.44 9.31 3.27
N ILE A 108 -3.30 9.60 2.30
CA ILE A 108 -3.44 10.90 1.65
C ILE A 108 -3.83 12.00 2.64
N GLU A 109 -4.73 11.71 3.59
CA GLU A 109 -5.15 12.68 4.61
C GLU A 109 -3.93 13.26 5.35
N LEU A 110 -2.99 12.41 5.77
CA LEU A 110 -1.77 12.87 6.44
C LEU A 110 -0.76 13.49 5.47
N GLN A 111 -0.49 12.83 4.33
CA GLN A 111 0.55 13.28 3.41
C GLN A 111 0.27 14.66 2.82
N TYR A 112 -1.00 14.93 2.51
CA TYR A 112 -1.46 16.14 1.85
C TYR A 112 -2.27 17.06 2.77
N GLU A 113 -2.18 16.86 4.10
CA GLU A 113 -2.81 17.69 5.14
C GLU A 113 -2.64 19.20 4.89
N ASN A 114 -1.46 19.64 4.46
CA ASN A 114 -1.20 21.05 4.20
C ASN A 114 -2.00 21.63 3.02
N ASP A 115 -2.28 20.82 2.00
CA ASP A 115 -3.15 21.22 0.89
C ASP A 115 -4.63 21.07 1.28
N LEU A 116 -4.99 20.03 2.06
CA LEU A 116 -6.37 19.67 2.41
C LEU A 116 -7.00 20.55 3.51
N LYS A 117 -6.25 20.94 4.54
CA LYS A 117 -6.82 21.59 5.75
C LYS A 117 -7.29 23.03 5.55
N GLY A 118 -6.79 23.70 4.50
CA GLY A 118 -7.06 25.12 4.27
C GLY A 118 -6.52 26.01 5.39
N LYS A 119 -7.19 27.14 5.65
CA LYS A 119 -6.89 28.02 6.79
C LYS A 119 -8.16 28.40 7.54
N PRO A 120 -8.21 28.22 8.86
CA PRO A 120 -9.36 28.64 9.65
C PRO A 120 -9.52 30.16 9.61
N GLY A 121 -10.76 30.61 9.62
CA GLY A 121 -11.07 32.03 9.84
C GLY A 121 -10.87 32.41 11.30
N LYS A 122 -10.76 33.71 11.57
CA LYS A 122 -10.69 34.26 12.93
C LYS A 122 -11.69 35.40 13.05
N THR A 123 -12.51 35.34 14.09
CA THR A 123 -13.50 36.36 14.41
C THR A 123 -13.26 36.82 15.84
N LEU A 124 -13.01 38.10 16.03
CA LEU A 124 -13.02 38.73 17.34
C LEU A 124 -14.46 38.90 17.79
N ILE A 125 -14.77 38.47 19.01
CA ILE A 125 -16.10 38.63 19.60
C ILE A 125 -15.97 39.63 20.75
N PHE A 126 -16.55 40.82 20.59
CA PHE A 126 -16.65 41.81 21.65
C PHE A 126 -18.00 41.65 22.36
N LYS A 127 -17.99 41.61 23.69
CA LYS A 127 -19.22 41.63 24.51
C LYS A 127 -19.33 43.00 25.17
N ILE A 128 -20.37 43.76 24.85
CA ILE A 128 -20.70 45.04 25.51
C ILE A 128 -22.11 44.89 26.11
N GLY A 129 -22.20 44.84 27.44
CA GLY A 129 -23.42 44.45 28.14
C GLY A 129 -23.89 43.05 27.73
N ASN A 130 -25.16 42.92 27.32
CA ASN A 130 -25.72 41.66 26.81
C ASN A 130 -25.57 41.48 25.29
N LYS A 131 -24.96 42.44 24.58
CA LYS A 131 -24.77 42.38 23.11
C LYS A 131 -23.39 41.82 22.76
N LYS A 132 -23.36 40.90 21.79
CA LYS A 132 -22.13 40.38 21.16
C LYS A 132 -21.93 41.05 19.80
N PHE A 133 -20.74 41.54 19.52
CA PHE A 133 -20.31 42.07 18.23
C PHE A 133 -19.24 41.15 17.65
N PHE A 134 -19.37 40.83 16.36
CA PHE A 134 -18.47 39.92 15.66
C PHE A 134 -17.66 40.73 14.65
N TRP A 135 -16.34 40.72 14.79
CA TRP A 135 -15.44 41.35 13.84
C TRP A 135 -14.55 40.29 13.21
N ASN A 136 -14.82 39.97 11.95
CA ASN A 136 -13.99 39.02 11.20
C ASN A 136 -12.63 39.68 10.89
N ILE A 137 -11.57 39.09 11.44
CA ILE A 137 -10.18 39.53 11.25
C ILE A 137 -9.42 38.64 10.28
N GLN A 138 -9.97 37.47 9.92
CA GLN A 138 -9.39 36.56 8.95
C GLN A 138 -10.48 35.68 8.34
N ASN A 139 -10.63 35.74 7.01
CA ASN A 139 -11.56 34.89 6.29
C ASN A 139 -11.11 33.42 6.31
N VAL A 140 -12.08 32.51 6.34
CA VAL A 140 -11.85 31.08 6.12
C VAL A 140 -11.33 30.88 4.70
N GLN A 141 -10.31 30.06 4.54
CA GLN A 141 -9.83 29.60 3.24
C GLN A 141 -10.04 28.09 3.15
N LYS A 142 -10.85 27.64 2.18
CA LYS A 142 -11.05 26.20 1.92
C LYS A 142 -9.70 25.56 1.56
N GLY A 143 -9.52 24.30 1.94
CA GLY A 143 -8.47 23.46 1.38
C GLY A 143 -8.56 23.35 -0.14
N LYS A 144 -7.49 22.84 -0.72
CA LYS A 144 -7.45 22.42 -2.12
C LYS A 144 -7.95 20.99 -2.25
N ASP A 145 -8.38 20.63 -3.44
CA ASP A 145 -8.76 19.25 -3.72
C ASP A 145 -7.52 18.47 -4.21
N VAL A 146 -7.40 17.20 -3.82
CA VAL A 146 -6.32 16.30 -4.24
C VAL A 146 -6.92 15.25 -5.16
N ARG A 147 -6.45 15.17 -6.40
CA ARG A 147 -6.88 14.17 -7.38
C ARG A 147 -5.89 13.04 -7.42
N LEU A 148 -6.37 11.81 -7.21
CA LEU A 148 -5.55 10.60 -7.24
C LEU A 148 -5.45 10.04 -8.67
N ALA A 149 -4.45 9.19 -8.90
CA ALA A 149 -4.37 8.29 -10.06
C ALA A 149 -5.14 6.98 -9.84
N LEU A 150 -5.55 6.72 -8.59
CA LEU A 150 -6.26 5.53 -8.18
C LEU A 150 -7.58 5.35 -8.95
N ASP A 151 -7.76 4.21 -9.61
CA ASP A 151 -9.05 3.82 -10.18
C ASP A 151 -9.90 3.14 -9.11
N SER A 152 -10.96 3.82 -8.66
CA SER A 152 -11.80 3.31 -7.57
C SER A 152 -12.49 1.97 -7.88
N LYS A 153 -12.82 1.68 -9.15
CA LYS A 153 -13.47 0.42 -9.54
C LYS A 153 -12.44 -0.71 -9.55
N LEU A 154 -11.26 -0.45 -10.11
CA LEU A 154 -10.17 -1.43 -10.14
C LEU A 154 -9.66 -1.72 -8.72
N GLN A 155 -9.55 -0.71 -7.86
CA GLN A 155 -9.23 -0.85 -6.44
C GLN A 155 -10.22 -1.79 -5.76
N GLN A 156 -11.53 -1.51 -5.87
CA GLN A 156 -12.56 -2.32 -5.26
C GLN A 156 -12.51 -3.78 -5.74
N LYS A 157 -12.43 -4.00 -7.06
CA LYS A 157 -12.34 -5.34 -7.63
C LYS A 157 -11.11 -6.09 -7.13
N THR A 158 -9.98 -5.41 -6.98
CA THR A 158 -8.74 -6.03 -6.49
C THR A 158 -8.86 -6.45 -5.02
N GLU A 159 -9.45 -5.60 -4.17
CA GLU A 159 -9.73 -5.96 -2.76
C GLU A 159 -10.73 -7.12 -2.64
N GLU A 160 -11.73 -7.17 -3.53
CA GLU A 160 -12.68 -8.30 -3.62
C GLU A 160 -11.99 -9.59 -4.06
N ALA A 161 -11.16 -9.56 -5.11
CA ALA A 161 -10.41 -10.71 -5.61
C ALA A 161 -9.43 -11.26 -4.56
N LEU A 162 -8.71 -10.37 -3.85
CA LEU A 162 -7.87 -10.77 -2.72
C LEU A 162 -8.71 -11.51 -1.66
N ARG A 163 -9.81 -10.91 -1.19
CA ARG A 163 -10.66 -11.51 -0.16
C ARG A 163 -11.30 -12.82 -0.61
N SER A 164 -11.73 -12.92 -1.87
CA SER A 164 -12.37 -14.12 -2.41
C SER A 164 -11.41 -15.31 -2.43
N GLN A 165 -10.16 -15.09 -2.80
CA GLN A 165 -9.14 -16.13 -2.87
C GLN A 165 -8.58 -16.49 -1.48
N ILE A 166 -8.32 -15.49 -0.63
CA ILE A 166 -7.85 -15.71 0.74
C ILE A 166 -8.84 -16.54 1.56
N LYS A 167 -10.16 -16.29 1.43
CA LYS A 167 -11.20 -17.06 2.15
C LYS A 167 -11.16 -18.56 1.88
N LYS A 168 -10.58 -19.01 0.76
CA LYS A 168 -10.46 -20.42 0.40
C LYS A 168 -9.27 -21.10 1.08
N ILE A 169 -8.43 -20.34 1.81
CA ILE A 169 -7.15 -20.79 2.35
C ILE A 169 -7.13 -20.52 3.86
N PRO A 170 -7.17 -21.56 4.70
CA PRO A 170 -7.23 -21.37 6.15
C PRO A 170 -6.06 -20.60 6.76
N ASP A 171 -4.85 -20.80 6.22
CA ASP A 171 -3.61 -20.22 6.75
C ASP A 171 -3.34 -18.79 6.25
N ALA A 172 -4.07 -18.33 5.24
CA ALA A 172 -3.93 -17.00 4.66
C ALA A 172 -4.82 -16.02 5.41
N LYS A 173 -4.21 -15.07 6.13
CA LYS A 173 -4.95 -14.04 6.88
C LYS A 173 -5.02 -12.71 6.13
N ALA A 174 -4.07 -12.45 5.23
CA ALA A 174 -3.98 -11.21 4.50
C ALA A 174 -3.36 -11.42 3.11
N GLY A 175 -3.58 -10.45 2.23
CA GLY A 175 -2.92 -10.35 0.93
C GLY A 175 -2.95 -8.93 0.42
N TYR A 176 -2.04 -8.66 -0.51
CA TYR A 176 -1.69 -7.31 -0.93
C TYR A 176 -1.47 -7.29 -2.43
N ALA A 177 -1.96 -6.25 -3.09
CA ALA A 177 -1.80 -6.10 -4.52
C ALA A 177 -1.53 -4.65 -4.89
N VAL A 178 -0.66 -4.43 -5.88
CA VAL A 178 -0.37 -3.11 -6.44
C VAL A 178 -0.47 -3.22 -7.95
N VAL A 179 -1.17 -2.27 -8.57
CA VAL A 179 -1.25 -2.10 -10.02
C VAL A 179 -0.67 -0.75 -10.38
N SER A 180 0.35 -0.76 -11.23
CA SER A 180 1.04 0.43 -11.73
C SER A 180 0.82 0.57 -13.23
N ASP A 181 0.64 1.80 -13.69
CA ASP A 181 0.79 2.14 -15.10
C ASP A 181 2.28 2.08 -15.48
N VAL A 182 2.60 1.35 -16.56
CA VAL A 182 3.98 1.09 -17.00
C VAL A 182 4.64 2.34 -17.58
N LYS A 183 3.86 3.20 -18.24
CA LYS A 183 4.35 4.35 -19.01
C LYS A 183 4.56 5.58 -18.14
N THR A 184 3.95 5.60 -16.96
CA THR A 184 3.93 6.79 -16.09
C THR A 184 4.40 6.54 -14.67
N GLY A 185 4.37 5.29 -14.19
CA GLY A 185 4.58 4.97 -12.78
C GLY A 185 3.38 5.34 -11.89
N ALA A 186 2.24 5.74 -12.47
CA ALA A 186 1.06 6.06 -11.70
C ALA A 186 0.48 4.79 -11.03
N ILE A 187 0.16 4.86 -9.74
CA ILE A 187 -0.43 3.74 -9.01
C ILE A 187 -1.94 3.77 -9.16
N LEU A 188 -2.46 2.83 -9.94
CA LEU A 188 -3.88 2.68 -10.25
C LEU A 188 -4.64 1.93 -9.14
N THR A 189 -3.95 1.02 -8.45
CA THR A 189 -4.48 0.23 -7.34
C THR A 189 -3.39 -0.02 -6.31
N MET A 190 -3.75 0.09 -5.03
CA MET A 190 -2.88 -0.25 -3.90
C MET A 190 -3.75 -0.88 -2.81
N ALA A 191 -3.98 -2.18 -2.95
CA ALA A 191 -5.00 -2.94 -2.25
C ALA A 191 -4.43 -3.75 -1.08
N ASN A 192 -5.17 -3.73 0.03
CA ASN A 192 -4.99 -4.59 1.19
C ASN A 192 -6.27 -5.43 1.33
N SER A 193 -6.16 -6.72 1.64
CA SER A 193 -7.36 -7.57 1.80
C SER A 193 -8.12 -7.30 3.10
N ALA A 194 -7.39 -6.93 4.15
CA ALA A 194 -7.94 -6.48 5.42
C ALA A 194 -8.07 -4.97 5.37
N VAL A 195 -9.27 -4.44 5.52
CA VAL A 195 -9.63 -3.03 5.36
C VAL A 195 -10.40 -2.54 6.58
N PHE A 196 -10.50 -1.22 6.75
CA PHE A 196 -11.28 -0.59 7.82
C PHE A 196 -12.20 0.48 7.26
N ASN A 197 -13.30 0.80 7.95
CA ASN A 197 -14.19 1.88 7.54
C ASN A 197 -13.79 3.20 8.23
N PRO A 198 -13.24 4.19 7.51
CA PRO A 198 -12.76 5.42 8.12
C PRO A 198 -13.89 6.33 8.66
N ASN A 199 -15.16 6.04 8.32
CA ASN A 199 -16.32 6.74 8.89
C ASN A 199 -16.68 6.26 10.30
N THR A 200 -16.16 5.10 10.73
CA THR A 200 -16.44 4.59 12.07
C THR A 200 -15.44 5.22 13.05
N HIS A 201 -15.91 5.61 14.24
CA HIS A 201 -15.05 6.18 15.28
C HIS A 201 -14.11 5.10 15.84
N VAL A 202 -12.96 4.90 15.20
CA VAL A 202 -11.90 4.02 15.66
C VAL A 202 -10.66 4.86 15.90
N SER A 203 -10.12 4.80 17.12
CA SER A 203 -9.00 5.62 17.54
C SER A 203 -7.66 4.94 17.25
N SER A 204 -6.67 5.71 16.82
CA SER A 204 -5.27 5.33 16.61
C SER A 204 -4.59 4.85 17.91
N LYS A 205 -5.23 5.05 19.07
CA LYS A 205 -4.81 4.50 20.36
C LYS A 205 -5.09 2.99 20.48
N ASN A 206 -5.97 2.45 19.65
CA ASN A 206 -6.20 1.02 19.56
C ASN A 206 -5.12 0.40 18.66
N GLU A 207 -4.23 -0.41 19.25
CA GLU A 207 -3.12 -1.03 18.51
C GLU A 207 -3.58 -1.91 17.34
N ASN A 208 -4.73 -2.59 17.47
CA ASN A 208 -5.28 -3.39 16.38
C ASN A 208 -5.68 -2.51 15.19
N PHE A 209 -6.31 -1.36 15.46
CA PHE A 209 -6.67 -0.41 14.42
C PHE A 209 -5.45 0.24 13.81
N LYS A 210 -4.47 0.62 14.62
CA LYS A 210 -3.20 1.17 14.13
C LYS A 210 -2.53 0.21 13.15
N SER A 211 -2.43 -1.08 13.50
CA SER A 211 -1.91 -2.12 12.62
C SER A 211 -2.73 -2.28 11.33
N LEU A 212 -4.07 -2.34 11.44
CA LEU A 212 -4.98 -2.46 10.29
C LEU A 212 -4.93 -1.25 9.33
N SER A 213 -4.69 -0.05 9.89
CA SER A 213 -4.62 1.20 9.14
C SER A 213 -3.30 1.40 8.39
N GLN A 214 -2.28 0.60 8.70
CA GLN A 214 -1.01 0.64 7.99
C GLN A 214 -1.18 0.08 6.59
N ASN A 215 -0.68 0.82 5.61
CA ASN A 215 -0.61 0.32 4.25
C ASN A 215 0.56 -0.68 4.12
N LYS A 216 0.23 -1.97 4.08
CA LYS A 216 1.24 -3.03 4.01
C LYS A 216 1.84 -3.21 2.62
N THR A 217 1.30 -2.57 1.60
CA THR A 217 1.89 -2.57 0.24
C THR A 217 3.22 -1.80 0.17
N ILE A 218 3.46 -0.88 1.11
CA ILE A 218 4.68 -0.06 1.21
C ILE A 218 5.54 -0.45 2.42
N GLN A 219 5.28 -1.62 2.98
CA GLN A 219 6.02 -2.22 4.08
C GLN A 219 6.44 -3.63 3.71
N LYS A 220 7.54 -4.10 4.29
CA LYS A 220 7.98 -5.47 4.13
C LYS A 220 7.07 -6.36 4.94
N LEU A 221 6.69 -7.47 4.34
CA LEU A 221 5.67 -8.34 4.90
C LEU A 221 6.31 -9.37 5.81
N LYS A 222 5.74 -9.54 6.99
CA LYS A 222 6.08 -10.60 7.93
C LYS A 222 4.95 -11.61 8.03
N TYR A 223 5.32 -12.88 8.21
CA TYR A 223 4.45 -13.96 8.61
C TYR A 223 5.07 -14.62 9.83
N GLY A 224 4.42 -14.47 10.99
CA GLY A 224 5.10 -14.70 12.27
C GLY A 224 6.31 -13.77 12.40
N GLU A 225 7.46 -14.34 12.76
CA GLU A 225 8.74 -13.61 12.88
C GLU A 225 9.52 -13.52 11.56
N SER A 226 9.09 -14.24 10.51
CA SER A 226 9.83 -14.34 9.26
C SER A 226 9.34 -13.33 8.22
N TYR A 227 10.26 -12.77 7.46
CA TYR A 227 9.92 -11.94 6.31
C TYR A 227 9.57 -12.78 5.08
N VAL A 228 8.67 -12.25 4.25
CA VAL A 228 8.31 -12.86 2.97
C VAL A 228 9.32 -12.46 1.91
N ASN A 229 10.13 -13.43 1.47
CA ASN A 229 11.09 -13.25 0.39
C ASN A 229 10.41 -13.13 -0.99
N MET A 230 11.06 -12.46 -1.93
CA MET A 230 10.57 -12.33 -3.29
C MET A 230 10.65 -13.64 -4.08
N SER A 231 11.52 -14.58 -3.67
CA SER A 231 11.68 -15.91 -4.28
C SER A 231 11.90 -15.81 -5.80
N SER A 232 11.41 -16.78 -6.57
CA SER A 232 11.60 -16.92 -8.01
C SER A 232 11.13 -15.73 -8.85
N THR A 233 10.44 -14.74 -8.28
CA THR A 233 10.12 -13.48 -8.98
C THR A 233 11.39 -12.71 -9.40
N ILE A 234 12.54 -12.92 -8.75
CA ILE A 234 13.81 -12.27 -9.12
C ILE A 234 14.43 -12.83 -10.40
N LYS A 235 14.13 -14.08 -10.78
CA LYS A 235 14.85 -14.83 -11.83
C LYS A 235 14.98 -14.10 -13.18
N PRO A 236 13.96 -13.37 -13.67
CA PRO A 236 14.11 -12.50 -14.84
C PRO A 236 15.31 -11.55 -14.73
N LEU A 237 15.45 -10.87 -13.58
CA LEU A 237 16.59 -9.99 -13.30
C LEU A 237 17.89 -10.78 -13.13
N THR A 238 17.88 -11.93 -12.45
CA THR A 238 19.08 -12.78 -12.33
C THR A 238 19.63 -13.20 -13.70
N ILE A 239 18.75 -13.58 -14.64
CA ILE A 239 19.16 -13.90 -16.01
C ILE A 239 19.71 -12.66 -16.72
N LEU A 240 19.07 -11.51 -16.54
CA LEU A 240 19.54 -10.25 -17.12
C LEU A 240 20.93 -9.85 -16.59
N ILE A 241 21.20 -10.07 -15.30
CA ILE A 241 22.52 -9.89 -14.69
C ILE A 241 23.54 -10.81 -15.38
N GLY A 242 23.22 -12.09 -15.53
CA GLY A 242 24.13 -13.05 -16.15
C GLY A 242 24.45 -12.74 -17.62
N LEU A 243 23.47 -12.28 -18.38
CA LEU A 243 23.67 -11.80 -19.76
C LEU A 243 24.51 -10.52 -19.79
N SER A 244 24.23 -9.57 -18.89
CA SER A 244 24.92 -8.26 -18.84
C SER A 244 26.39 -8.39 -18.42
N GLU A 245 26.66 -9.28 -17.46
CA GLU A 245 28.00 -9.62 -16.99
C GLU A 245 28.76 -10.59 -17.92
N LYS A 246 28.13 -10.98 -19.04
CA LYS A 246 28.68 -11.88 -20.08
C LYS A 246 29.05 -13.28 -19.55
N LEU A 247 28.29 -13.77 -18.56
CA LEU A 247 28.51 -15.09 -17.95
C LEU A 247 28.01 -16.24 -18.85
N PHE A 248 27.09 -15.93 -19.77
CA PHE A 248 26.57 -16.80 -20.82
C PHE A 248 25.89 -15.97 -21.91
N GLN A 249 25.65 -16.58 -23.06
CA GLN A 249 24.89 -16.02 -24.19
C GLN A 249 23.41 -16.45 -24.14
N PRO A 250 22.49 -15.73 -24.84
CA PRO A 250 21.05 -16.05 -24.87
C PRO A 250 20.70 -17.51 -25.20
N GLU A 251 21.49 -18.15 -26.06
CA GLU A 251 21.26 -19.52 -26.54
C GLU A 251 22.18 -20.57 -25.89
N ASP A 252 23.03 -20.18 -24.94
CA ASP A 252 23.86 -21.13 -24.20
C ASP A 252 22.97 -22.11 -23.44
N THR A 253 23.40 -23.37 -23.34
CA THR A 253 22.67 -24.39 -22.60
C THR A 253 23.33 -24.71 -21.26
N TYR A 254 22.51 -25.23 -20.36
CA TYR A 254 22.92 -25.80 -19.09
C TYR A 254 22.16 -27.11 -18.87
N LEU A 255 22.88 -28.18 -18.52
CA LEU A 255 22.27 -29.45 -18.17
C LEU A 255 21.75 -29.39 -16.72
N ASP A 256 20.46 -29.10 -16.58
CA ASP A 256 19.79 -29.05 -15.30
C ASP A 256 19.45 -30.46 -14.81
N LYS A 257 20.14 -30.90 -13.76
CA LYS A 257 19.92 -32.21 -13.11
C LYS A 257 18.87 -32.15 -12.00
N GLY A 258 18.25 -31.00 -11.77
CA GLY A 258 17.29 -30.76 -10.69
C GLY A 258 17.94 -30.40 -9.36
N THR A 259 19.21 -30.75 -9.16
CA THR A 259 20.00 -30.40 -7.97
C THR A 259 21.37 -29.83 -8.36
N PHE A 260 21.90 -28.97 -7.51
CA PHE A 260 23.23 -28.39 -7.61
C PHE A 260 23.87 -28.37 -6.22
N GLN A 261 25.04 -28.99 -6.10
CA GLN A 261 25.82 -29.02 -4.86
C GLN A 261 27.09 -28.18 -5.05
N TYR A 262 27.22 -27.10 -4.28
CA TYR A 262 28.45 -26.31 -4.24
C TYR A 262 29.43 -26.87 -3.21
N ASP A 263 28.95 -27.16 -2.00
CA ASP A 263 29.70 -27.80 -0.91
C ASP A 263 28.75 -28.59 0.01
N ASN A 264 29.23 -29.03 1.19
CA ASN A 264 28.43 -29.81 2.13
C ASN A 264 27.28 -29.04 2.81
N GLN A 265 27.29 -27.70 2.75
CA GLN A 265 26.31 -26.82 3.39
C GLN A 265 25.40 -26.12 2.36
N ASN A 266 25.82 -26.07 1.10
CA ASN A 266 25.17 -25.35 0.02
C ASN A 266 24.63 -26.30 -1.05
N ASN A 267 23.50 -26.94 -0.72
CA ASN A 267 22.75 -27.82 -1.61
C ASN A 267 21.49 -27.11 -2.09
N ILE A 268 21.36 -26.95 -3.40
CA ILE A 268 20.26 -26.24 -4.04
C ILE A 268 19.47 -27.21 -4.89
N SER A 269 18.15 -27.17 -4.75
CA SER A 269 17.23 -28.02 -5.50
C SER A 269 16.19 -27.16 -6.21
N ASN A 270 15.78 -27.60 -7.39
CA ASN A 270 14.58 -27.09 -8.03
C ASN A 270 13.34 -27.54 -7.26
N ALA A 271 12.22 -26.85 -7.48
CA ALA A 271 10.94 -27.28 -6.93
C ALA A 271 10.56 -28.67 -7.47
N PRO A 272 9.88 -29.52 -6.68
CA PRO A 272 9.38 -30.81 -7.14
C PRO A 272 8.56 -30.67 -8.44
N GLY A 273 8.79 -31.56 -9.41
CA GLY A 273 8.11 -31.54 -10.71
C GLY A 273 8.73 -30.59 -11.75
N THR A 274 9.80 -29.86 -11.41
CA THR A 274 10.54 -29.04 -12.39
C THR A 274 11.18 -29.94 -13.47
N PRO A 275 10.97 -29.68 -14.77
CA PRO A 275 11.62 -30.44 -15.83
C PRO A 275 13.16 -30.35 -15.75
N THR A 276 13.82 -31.49 -15.96
CA THR A 276 15.29 -31.61 -16.04
C THR A 276 15.73 -31.80 -17.49
N GLY A 277 17.01 -31.55 -17.77
CA GLY A 277 17.59 -31.64 -19.12
C GLY A 277 18.33 -30.38 -19.53
N GLU A 278 18.69 -30.30 -20.80
CA GLU A 278 19.33 -29.10 -21.35
C GLU A 278 18.33 -27.94 -21.43
N ILE A 279 18.66 -26.83 -20.78
CA ILE A 279 17.82 -25.64 -20.74
C ILE A 279 18.63 -24.39 -21.13
N THR A 280 17.99 -23.49 -21.88
CA THR A 280 18.50 -22.16 -22.19
C THR A 280 18.17 -21.17 -21.06
N PRO A 281 18.78 -19.97 -21.02
CA PRO A 281 18.38 -18.87 -20.13
C PRO A 281 16.87 -18.61 -20.11
N ARG A 282 16.23 -18.62 -21.28
CA ARG A 282 14.77 -18.47 -21.41
C ARG A 282 14.05 -19.61 -20.71
N GLN A 283 14.44 -20.84 -20.99
CA GLN A 283 13.85 -22.04 -20.38
C GLN A 283 14.08 -22.08 -18.87
N ALA A 284 15.18 -21.53 -18.36
CA ALA A 284 15.44 -21.40 -16.93
C ALA A 284 14.41 -20.50 -16.22
N ILE A 285 13.91 -19.45 -16.88
CA ILE A 285 12.80 -18.62 -16.37
C ILE A 285 11.49 -19.42 -16.40
N ILE A 286 11.19 -20.09 -17.53
CA ILE A 286 9.96 -20.88 -17.74
C ILE A 286 9.84 -22.01 -16.70
N ASN A 287 10.91 -22.76 -16.51
CA ASN A 287 10.98 -23.88 -15.57
C ASN A 287 11.23 -23.41 -14.14
N SER A 288 11.53 -22.12 -13.94
CA SER A 288 11.91 -21.57 -12.64
C SER A 288 13.08 -22.35 -12.02
N SER A 289 14.14 -22.61 -12.80
CA SER A 289 15.31 -23.38 -12.36
C SER A 289 16.15 -22.60 -11.34
N ASN A 290 16.29 -23.12 -10.11
CA ASN A 290 17.20 -22.60 -9.08
C ASN A 290 18.66 -22.96 -9.41
N THR A 291 18.87 -24.15 -9.96
CA THR A 291 20.21 -24.65 -10.29
C THR A 291 20.86 -23.80 -11.39
N PHE A 292 20.11 -23.35 -12.41
CA PHE A 292 20.62 -22.44 -13.43
C PHE A 292 21.06 -21.10 -12.82
N MET A 293 20.20 -20.46 -11.99
CA MET A 293 20.54 -19.18 -11.35
C MET A 293 21.85 -19.27 -10.57
N THR A 294 22.05 -20.40 -9.90
CA THR A 294 23.23 -20.65 -9.09
C THR A 294 24.46 -20.94 -9.96
N ALA A 295 24.36 -21.94 -10.83
CA ALA A 295 25.48 -22.50 -11.58
C ALA A 295 25.94 -21.61 -12.74
N LYS A 296 25.02 -20.84 -13.34
CA LYS A 296 25.28 -19.99 -14.51
C LYS A 296 25.31 -18.50 -14.19
N VAL A 297 24.81 -18.06 -13.03
CA VAL A 297 24.87 -16.64 -12.63
C VAL A 297 25.70 -16.43 -11.37
N ALA A 298 25.24 -16.93 -10.21
CA ALA A 298 25.86 -16.61 -8.93
C ALA A 298 27.33 -17.03 -8.84
N LEU A 299 27.62 -18.30 -9.16
CA LEU A 299 28.96 -18.85 -9.06
C LEU A 299 29.91 -18.28 -10.12
N PRO A 300 29.53 -18.15 -11.41
CA PRO A 300 30.37 -17.48 -12.41
C PRO A 300 30.63 -16.01 -12.06
N LEU A 301 29.63 -15.28 -11.56
CA LEU A 301 29.81 -13.89 -11.13
C LEU A 301 30.82 -13.78 -9.98
N PHE A 302 30.74 -14.70 -9.01
CA PHE A 302 31.70 -14.80 -7.92
C PHE A 302 33.12 -15.09 -8.43
N ASN A 303 33.26 -16.08 -9.31
CA ASN A 303 34.55 -16.49 -9.85
C ASN A 303 35.20 -15.41 -10.75
N GLN A 304 34.42 -14.75 -11.62
CA GLN A 304 34.88 -13.64 -12.47
C GLN A 304 35.37 -12.45 -11.65
N ASN A 305 34.92 -12.33 -10.40
CA ASN A 305 35.36 -11.31 -9.45
C ASN A 305 36.37 -11.83 -8.43
N ASN A 306 37.15 -12.86 -8.77
CA ASN A 306 38.22 -13.43 -7.95
C ASN A 306 37.76 -13.91 -6.57
N GLY A 307 36.50 -14.31 -6.44
CA GLY A 307 35.91 -14.69 -5.16
C GLY A 307 35.69 -13.53 -4.17
N ASN A 308 35.72 -12.27 -4.64
CA ASN A 308 35.45 -11.12 -3.79
C ASN A 308 33.94 -10.96 -3.59
N ILE A 309 33.44 -11.45 -2.46
CA ILE A 309 32.01 -11.45 -2.13
C ILE A 309 31.41 -10.04 -1.97
N GLU A 310 32.18 -9.09 -1.45
CA GLU A 310 31.72 -7.71 -1.25
C GLU A 310 31.55 -7.02 -2.60
N LYS A 311 32.52 -7.17 -3.50
CA LYS A 311 32.43 -6.63 -4.87
C LYS A 311 31.21 -7.21 -5.61
N VAL A 312 30.94 -8.51 -5.44
CA VAL A 312 29.78 -9.16 -6.06
C VAL A 312 28.47 -8.64 -5.45
N ALA A 313 28.42 -8.43 -4.14
CA ALA A 313 27.26 -7.85 -3.47
C ALA A 313 26.96 -6.42 -3.93
N HIS A 314 28.00 -5.61 -4.16
CA HIS A 314 27.86 -4.29 -4.79
C HIS A 314 27.26 -4.39 -6.20
N ILE A 315 27.85 -5.19 -7.08
CA ILE A 315 27.34 -5.40 -8.45
C ILE A 315 25.87 -5.85 -8.42
N TRP A 316 25.56 -6.85 -7.59
CA TRP A 316 24.20 -7.37 -7.43
C TRP A 316 23.22 -6.31 -6.96
N THR A 317 23.61 -5.50 -5.96
CA THR A 317 22.79 -4.42 -5.42
C THR A 317 22.58 -3.31 -6.45
N ASP A 318 23.59 -2.96 -7.25
CA ASP A 318 23.47 -1.96 -8.32
C ASP A 318 22.42 -2.37 -9.36
N TYR A 319 22.38 -3.66 -9.73
CA TYR A 319 21.32 -4.19 -10.60
C TYR A 319 19.95 -4.15 -9.91
N LEU A 320 19.84 -4.55 -8.64
CA LEU A 320 18.57 -4.47 -7.91
C LEU A 320 18.03 -3.03 -7.85
N MET A 321 18.88 -2.05 -7.55
CA MET A 321 18.50 -0.63 -7.48
C MET A 321 18.07 -0.05 -8.83
N GLN A 322 18.66 -0.50 -9.93
CA GLN A 322 18.21 -0.14 -11.29
C GLN A 322 16.74 -0.52 -11.52
N PHE A 323 16.26 -1.59 -10.87
CA PHE A 323 14.90 -2.10 -10.98
C PHE A 323 13.98 -1.72 -9.81
N GLY A 324 14.38 -0.77 -8.96
CA GLY A 324 13.57 -0.28 -7.84
C GLY A 324 13.56 -1.19 -6.61
N LEU A 325 14.41 -2.21 -6.61
CA LEU A 325 14.63 -3.13 -5.51
C LEU A 325 15.74 -2.57 -4.60
N ARG A 326 15.74 -2.95 -3.32
CA ARG A 326 16.67 -2.44 -2.27
C ARG A 326 16.77 -0.91 -2.14
N SER A 327 15.82 -0.15 -2.71
CA SER A 327 15.72 1.30 -2.60
C SER A 327 14.31 1.71 -2.23
N LYS A 328 14.14 2.82 -1.49
CA LYS A 328 12.81 3.43 -1.39
C LYS A 328 12.29 3.77 -2.79
N THR A 329 11.01 3.56 -3.01
CA THR A 329 10.34 3.96 -4.25
C THR A 329 10.05 5.47 -4.25
N GLY A 330 9.99 6.09 -3.07
CA GLY A 330 9.73 7.51 -2.91
C GLY A 330 8.27 7.89 -3.19
N ILE A 331 7.36 6.91 -3.17
CA ILE A 331 5.90 7.12 -3.29
C ILE A 331 5.45 8.28 -2.40
N ASP A 332 4.51 9.05 -2.91
CA ASP A 332 3.91 10.19 -2.21
C ASP A 332 2.85 9.73 -1.19
N LEU A 333 3.27 8.85 -0.28
CA LEU A 333 2.52 8.39 0.89
C LEU A 333 3.42 8.40 2.13
N PRO A 334 2.84 8.57 3.32
CA PRO A 334 3.61 8.57 4.55
C PRO A 334 3.95 7.12 4.94
N PHE A 335 4.99 6.96 5.76
CA PHE A 335 5.37 5.67 6.34
C PHE A 335 5.74 4.58 5.32
N GLU A 336 6.24 4.98 4.14
CA GLU A 336 7.01 4.06 3.31
C GLU A 336 8.20 3.57 4.12
N GLU A 337 8.28 2.25 4.32
CA GLU A 337 9.35 1.65 5.08
C GLU A 337 10.69 2.01 4.44
N ASP A 338 11.69 2.28 5.29
CA ASP A 338 13.02 2.52 4.79
C ASP A 338 13.51 1.33 3.94
N GLY A 339 14.01 1.64 2.74
CA GLY A 339 14.68 0.68 1.87
C GLY A 339 15.96 0.09 2.50
N GLN A 340 16.36 0.59 3.66
CA GLN A 340 17.39 0.04 4.54
C GLN A 340 16.81 -1.18 5.26
N TYR A 341 16.76 -2.32 4.57
CA TYR A 341 16.41 -3.57 5.22
C TYR A 341 17.53 -3.99 6.18
N GLU A 342 17.33 -3.74 7.48
CA GLU A 342 18.05 -4.42 8.55
C GLU A 342 17.51 -5.85 8.72
N PHE A 343 17.71 -6.66 7.68
CA PHE A 343 18.27 -7.98 7.86
C PHE A 343 19.55 -8.14 7.05
N HIS A 344 20.22 -7.03 6.66
CA HIS A 344 21.67 -6.81 6.46
C HIS A 344 21.90 -5.38 5.88
N PRO A 345 22.36 -4.38 6.66
CA PRO A 345 22.62 -3.01 6.17
C PRO A 345 23.94 -2.89 5.40
N SER A 346 24.21 -3.79 4.44
CA SER A 346 25.49 -3.81 3.77
C SER A 346 25.39 -4.15 2.28
N ASN A 347 26.28 -3.54 1.50
CA ASN A 347 26.69 -4.05 0.20
C ASN A 347 27.54 -5.32 0.36
N THR A 348 27.17 -6.21 1.29
CA THR A 348 27.88 -7.44 1.60
C THR A 348 26.88 -8.58 1.77
N PHE A 349 27.24 -9.77 1.29
CA PHE A 349 26.50 -10.98 1.62
C PHE A 349 27.01 -11.48 2.97
N GLU A 350 26.33 -11.12 4.08
CA GLU A 350 26.84 -11.34 5.45
C GLU A 350 27.08 -12.81 5.81
N LYS A 351 26.48 -13.78 5.09
CA LYS A 351 26.76 -15.22 5.21
C LYS A 351 27.69 -15.75 4.10
N GLY A 352 28.49 -14.87 3.51
CA GLY A 352 29.42 -15.19 2.43
C GLY A 352 28.73 -15.74 1.19
N ILE A 353 29.34 -16.76 0.58
CA ILE A 353 28.86 -17.37 -0.66
C ILE A 353 27.44 -17.92 -0.55
N SER A 354 27.05 -18.53 0.58
CA SER A 354 25.70 -19.07 0.79
C SER A 354 24.60 -18.04 0.58
N ALA A 355 24.80 -16.82 1.07
CA ALA A 355 23.82 -15.74 0.90
C ALA A 355 23.72 -15.29 -0.58
N LEU A 356 24.83 -15.25 -1.32
CA LEU A 356 24.83 -14.98 -2.77
C LEU A 356 24.10 -16.09 -3.54
N LEU A 357 24.37 -17.36 -3.24
CA LEU A 357 23.72 -18.47 -3.94
C LEU A 357 22.20 -18.41 -3.75
N ASN A 358 21.73 -18.16 -2.52
CA ASN A 358 20.30 -18.01 -2.20
C ASN A 358 19.67 -16.77 -2.86
N ALA A 359 20.38 -15.64 -2.85
CA ALA A 359 19.93 -14.40 -3.49
C ALA A 359 19.65 -14.58 -4.99
N SER A 360 20.43 -15.43 -5.68
CA SER A 360 20.28 -15.65 -7.11
C SER A 360 18.92 -16.17 -7.55
N TRP A 361 18.21 -16.88 -6.67
CA TRP A 361 16.85 -17.35 -6.91
C TRP A 361 15.83 -16.74 -5.93
N GLY A 362 16.24 -15.69 -5.22
CA GLY A 362 15.38 -14.74 -4.51
C GLY A 362 15.11 -15.08 -3.06
N GLU A 363 15.83 -16.06 -2.50
CA GLU A 363 15.92 -16.22 -1.06
C GLU A 363 16.88 -15.18 -0.46
N ASN A 364 16.60 -14.73 0.76
CA ASN A 364 17.27 -13.60 1.42
C ASN A 364 17.05 -12.23 0.73
N GLU A 365 16.09 -12.13 -0.19
CA GLU A 365 15.70 -10.88 -0.84
C GLU A 365 14.27 -10.53 -0.45
N VAL A 366 14.10 -9.47 0.35
CA VAL A 366 12.81 -9.05 0.90
C VAL A 366 12.45 -7.66 0.41
N HIS A 367 11.28 -7.55 -0.20
CA HIS A 367 10.80 -6.34 -0.85
C HIS A 367 9.33 -6.10 -0.54
N THR A 368 8.90 -4.84 -0.58
CA THR A 368 7.49 -4.48 -0.44
C THR A 368 6.73 -4.85 -1.71
N PRO A 369 5.41 -5.09 -1.64
CA PRO A 369 4.58 -5.23 -2.84
C PRO A 369 4.77 -4.07 -3.83
N LEU A 370 4.86 -2.83 -3.36
CA LEU A 370 5.10 -1.67 -4.23
C LEU A 370 6.45 -1.75 -4.97
N GLN A 371 7.53 -2.17 -4.32
CA GLN A 371 8.82 -2.39 -4.98
C GLN A 371 8.73 -3.49 -6.04
N LEU A 372 7.99 -4.57 -5.77
CA LEU A 372 7.76 -5.64 -6.74
C LEU A 372 6.94 -5.16 -7.96
N ALA A 373 5.96 -4.28 -7.76
CA ALA A 373 5.22 -3.67 -8.85
C ALA A 373 6.09 -2.71 -9.68
N GLN A 374 6.94 -1.90 -9.04
CA GLN A 374 7.90 -1.03 -9.73
C GLN A 374 8.92 -1.87 -10.54
N TYR A 375 9.40 -2.98 -9.97
CA TYR A 375 10.24 -3.94 -10.67
C TYR A 375 9.54 -4.54 -11.90
N ALA A 376 8.30 -5.01 -11.74
CA ALA A 376 7.49 -5.53 -12.84
C ALA A 376 7.27 -4.48 -13.94
N ALA A 377 7.00 -3.23 -13.57
CA ALA A 377 6.86 -2.12 -14.52
C ALA A 377 8.18 -1.82 -15.24
N THR A 378 9.31 -1.89 -14.55
CA THR A 378 10.65 -1.67 -15.15
C THR A 378 11.02 -2.80 -16.12
N LEU A 379 10.64 -4.05 -15.83
CA LEU A 379 10.76 -5.15 -16.80
C LEU A 379 9.88 -4.90 -18.04
N ALA A 380 8.63 -4.50 -17.82
CA ALA A 380 7.64 -4.25 -18.86
C ALA A 380 8.08 -3.12 -19.82
N SER A 381 8.64 -2.05 -19.27
CA SER A 381 9.14 -0.90 -20.01
C SER A 381 10.51 -1.12 -20.65
N LYS A 382 11.10 -2.32 -20.53
CA LYS A 382 12.45 -2.65 -21.00
C LYS A 382 13.51 -1.71 -20.42
N GLY A 383 13.38 -1.45 -19.12
CA GLY A 383 14.39 -0.81 -18.28
C GLY A 383 14.08 0.62 -17.84
N ASP A 384 12.97 1.23 -18.26
CA ASP A 384 12.56 2.55 -17.74
C ASP A 384 11.92 2.40 -16.36
N LYS A 385 12.66 2.83 -15.33
CA LYS A 385 12.18 2.89 -13.95
C LYS A 385 11.53 4.24 -13.68
N TYR A 386 10.21 4.25 -13.62
CA TYR A 386 9.44 5.42 -13.18
C TYR A 386 9.27 5.43 -11.66
N LYS A 387 9.27 6.62 -11.07
CA LYS A 387 8.91 6.84 -9.68
C LYS A 387 7.41 6.61 -9.47
N PRO A 388 6.99 5.74 -8.54
CA PRO A 388 5.59 5.56 -8.18
C PRO A 388 4.94 6.86 -7.70
N GLN A 389 3.75 7.16 -8.22
CA GLN A 389 2.96 8.33 -7.83
C GLN A 389 1.48 7.96 -7.68
N ILE A 390 0.85 8.39 -6.57
CA ILE A 390 -0.57 8.17 -6.32
C ILE A 390 -1.41 9.42 -6.53
N VAL A 391 -0.85 10.64 -6.36
CA VAL A 391 -1.52 11.89 -6.69
C VAL A 391 -1.23 12.31 -8.12
N SER A 392 -2.27 12.63 -8.88
CA SER A 392 -2.16 13.13 -10.25
C SER A 392 -2.20 14.66 -10.32
N ALA A 393 -2.94 15.33 -9.44
CA ALA A 393 -3.01 16.80 -9.38
C ALA A 393 -3.49 17.35 -8.04
N ILE A 394 -3.13 18.61 -7.77
CA ILE A 394 -3.76 19.47 -6.75
C ILE A 394 -4.61 20.52 -7.45
N ILE A 395 -5.89 20.58 -7.11
CA ILE A 395 -6.88 21.44 -7.73
C ILE A 395 -7.22 22.60 -6.78
N GLY A 396 -7.11 23.81 -7.30
CA GLY A 396 -7.44 25.04 -6.56
C GLY A 396 -8.94 25.22 -6.39
N GLN A 397 -9.32 26.22 -5.60
CA GLN A 397 -10.73 26.55 -5.37
C GLN A 397 -11.46 27.04 -6.63
N ASP A 398 -10.72 27.51 -7.63
CA ASP A 398 -11.23 27.92 -8.95
C ASP A 398 -11.44 26.74 -9.92
N GLY A 399 -11.22 25.51 -9.44
CA GLY A 399 -11.30 24.28 -10.24
C GLY A 399 -10.10 24.04 -11.16
N ARG A 400 -9.07 24.90 -11.12
CA ARG A 400 -7.88 24.74 -11.98
C ARG A 400 -6.81 23.92 -11.28
N GLU A 401 -6.04 23.16 -12.05
CA GLU A 401 -4.87 22.45 -11.54
C GLU A 401 -3.80 23.45 -11.11
N THR A 402 -3.60 23.58 -9.80
CA THR A 402 -2.52 24.40 -9.23
C THR A 402 -1.17 23.68 -9.26
N LYS A 403 -1.20 22.35 -9.28
CA LYS A 403 -0.02 21.49 -9.44
C LYS A 403 -0.42 20.22 -10.16
N LYS A 404 0.25 19.91 -11.28
CA LYS A 404 0.12 18.63 -11.98
C LYS A 404 1.35 17.78 -11.70
N PHE A 405 1.14 16.54 -11.27
CA PHE A 405 2.22 15.58 -11.08
C PHE A 405 2.47 14.90 -12.42
N LYS A 406 3.66 15.10 -12.97
CA LYS A 406 4.10 14.46 -14.21
C LYS A 406 4.90 13.20 -13.87
N PRO A 407 4.89 12.18 -14.75
CA PRO A 407 5.77 11.02 -14.63
C PRO A 407 7.22 11.45 -14.42
N ILE A 408 7.89 10.78 -13.47
CA ILE A 408 9.31 11.01 -13.18
C ILE A 408 10.05 9.74 -13.55
N LEU A 409 10.76 9.77 -14.68
CA LEU A 409 11.70 8.72 -15.06
C LEU A 409 12.96 8.86 -14.20
N GLU A 410 13.20 7.92 -13.29
CA GLU A 410 14.36 7.96 -12.38
C GLU A 410 15.60 7.35 -13.03
N SER A 411 15.45 6.25 -13.76
CA SER A 411 16.54 5.59 -14.45
C SER A 411 16.08 4.95 -15.76
N PRO A 412 16.67 5.32 -16.91
CA PRO A 412 16.53 4.60 -18.16
C PRO A 412 17.62 3.51 -18.27
N ASN A 413 17.37 2.32 -17.73
CA ASN A 413 18.31 1.21 -17.88
C ASN A 413 18.22 0.65 -19.30
N ARG A 414 19.34 0.46 -19.98
CA ARG A 414 19.38 0.05 -21.38
C ARG A 414 20.19 -1.22 -21.52
N TYR A 415 19.51 -2.28 -21.97
CA TYR A 415 20.09 -3.58 -22.27
C TYR A 415 19.81 -3.94 -23.73
N PRO A 416 20.65 -4.79 -24.36
CA PRO A 416 20.40 -5.35 -25.67
C PRO A 416 18.99 -5.95 -25.81
N MET A 417 18.35 -5.72 -26.96
CA MET A 417 16.99 -6.22 -27.24
C MET A 417 16.88 -7.75 -27.19
N GLU A 418 17.95 -8.46 -27.51
CA GLU A 418 18.03 -9.92 -27.37
C GLU A 418 17.89 -10.37 -25.91
N PHE A 419 18.37 -9.59 -24.93
CA PHE A 419 18.20 -9.92 -23.50
C PHE A 419 16.74 -9.76 -23.07
N TRP A 420 16.07 -8.71 -23.57
CA TRP A 420 14.64 -8.53 -23.35
C TRP A 420 13.80 -9.64 -23.98
N SER A 421 14.20 -10.15 -25.14
CA SER A 421 13.55 -11.31 -25.77
C SER A 421 13.63 -12.57 -24.89
N VAL A 422 14.79 -12.84 -24.27
CA VAL A 422 14.97 -13.94 -23.31
C VAL A 422 14.04 -13.76 -22.10
N VAL A 423 14.05 -12.57 -21.50
CA VAL A 423 13.27 -12.26 -20.30
C VAL A 423 11.76 -12.33 -20.57
N GLN A 424 11.27 -11.59 -21.57
CA GLN A 424 9.86 -11.54 -21.96
C GLN A 424 9.38 -12.93 -22.41
N GLY A 425 10.17 -13.63 -23.23
CA GLY A 425 9.85 -14.95 -23.72
C GLY A 425 9.82 -16.02 -22.63
N GLY A 426 10.56 -15.81 -21.53
CA GLY A 426 10.56 -16.68 -20.36
C GLY A 426 9.39 -16.41 -19.41
N MET A 427 8.99 -15.14 -19.26
CA MET A 427 7.86 -14.72 -18.43
C MET A 427 6.49 -14.99 -19.09
N GLY A 428 6.42 -15.01 -20.42
CA GLY A 428 5.16 -15.19 -21.16
C GLY A 428 4.65 -16.62 -21.28
N GLN A 429 5.20 -17.59 -20.54
CA GLN A 429 4.85 -19.02 -20.68
C GLN A 429 4.65 -19.72 -19.35
N ASN A 430 3.94 -20.85 -19.39
CA ASN A 430 3.81 -21.83 -18.31
C ASN A 430 3.18 -21.29 -17.00
N ILE A 431 2.16 -20.44 -17.10
CA ILE A 431 1.35 -20.00 -15.96
C ILE A 431 -0.12 -20.27 -16.31
N GLU A 432 -0.67 -21.35 -15.76
CA GLU A 432 -2.01 -21.85 -16.08
C GLU A 432 -3.10 -20.83 -15.75
N GLU A 433 -2.93 -20.13 -14.62
CA GLU A 433 -3.91 -19.20 -14.05
C GLU A 433 -4.24 -18.01 -14.96
N ILE A 434 -3.32 -17.60 -15.83
CA ILE A 434 -3.47 -16.45 -16.73
C ILE A 434 -3.61 -16.85 -18.21
N LYS A 435 -3.61 -18.15 -18.52
CA LYS A 435 -3.56 -18.67 -19.90
C LYS A 435 -4.78 -18.33 -20.75
N ASN A 436 -5.94 -18.16 -20.12
CA ASN A 436 -7.23 -17.96 -20.80
C ASN A 436 -7.63 -16.48 -20.92
N LEU A 437 -6.76 -15.55 -20.54
CA LEU A 437 -7.03 -14.12 -20.73
C LEU A 437 -7.05 -13.76 -22.22
N PRO A 438 -7.85 -12.75 -22.63
CA PRO A 438 -8.00 -12.38 -24.05
C PRO A 438 -6.77 -11.67 -24.64
N PHE A 439 -5.69 -11.54 -23.88
CA PHE A 439 -4.42 -10.93 -24.25
C PHE A 439 -3.27 -11.68 -23.57
N HIS A 440 -2.06 -11.53 -24.12
CA HIS A 440 -0.89 -12.18 -23.55
C HIS A 440 -0.39 -11.44 -22.32
N VAL A 441 -0.08 -12.21 -21.28
CA VAL A 441 0.45 -11.71 -20.02
C VAL A 441 1.83 -12.32 -19.79
N ALA A 442 2.80 -11.47 -19.48
CA ALA A 442 4.10 -11.90 -19.02
C ALA A 442 4.10 -11.87 -17.49
N GLY A 443 4.47 -12.97 -16.85
CA GLY A 443 4.48 -13.06 -15.40
C GLY A 443 5.59 -13.94 -14.84
N LYS A 444 5.77 -13.86 -13.52
CA LYS A 444 6.64 -14.77 -12.79
C LYS A 444 6.05 -15.07 -11.41
N THR A 445 5.83 -16.36 -11.17
CA THR A 445 5.45 -16.91 -9.87
C THR A 445 6.65 -16.94 -8.91
N GLY A 446 6.36 -16.74 -7.63
CA GLY A 446 7.27 -16.98 -6.51
C GLY A 446 6.55 -17.74 -5.40
N SER A 447 7.30 -18.65 -4.76
CA SER A 447 6.84 -19.40 -3.59
C SER A 447 7.98 -19.45 -2.58
N THR A 448 7.75 -19.03 -1.35
CA THR A 448 8.73 -19.09 -0.26
C THR A 448 8.06 -19.58 1.01
N GLY A 449 8.74 -20.43 1.77
CA GLY A 449 8.22 -21.00 3.00
C GLY A 449 8.75 -20.27 4.23
N SER A 450 7.91 -20.07 5.23
CA SER A 450 8.34 -19.73 6.59
C SER A 450 7.49 -20.45 7.64
N PRO A 451 8.02 -20.68 8.86
CA PRO A 451 7.26 -21.34 9.91
C PRO A 451 6.11 -20.44 10.40
N ASN A 452 4.95 -21.02 10.64
CA ASN A 452 3.87 -20.35 11.38
C ASN A 452 4.12 -20.38 12.90
N GLU A 453 3.18 -19.82 13.66
CA GLU A 453 3.20 -19.83 15.14
C GLU A 453 3.26 -21.24 15.77
N GLN A 454 2.96 -22.29 14.99
CA GLN A 454 2.98 -23.70 15.40
C GLN A 454 4.21 -24.44 14.82
N GLU A 455 5.21 -23.71 14.33
CA GLU A 455 6.44 -24.21 13.70
C GLU A 455 6.21 -25.07 12.43
N ARG A 456 5.00 -25.09 11.88
CA ARG A 456 4.71 -25.72 10.58
C ARG A 456 5.17 -24.79 9.47
N MET A 457 5.93 -25.33 8.51
CA MET A 457 6.31 -24.59 7.30
C MET A 457 5.07 -24.25 6.47
N ILE A 458 4.86 -22.95 6.22
CA ILE A 458 3.77 -22.41 5.41
C ILE A 458 4.35 -21.67 4.21
N ASN A 459 3.79 -21.95 3.04
CA ASN A 459 4.17 -21.25 1.81
C ASN A 459 3.44 -19.91 1.67
N HIS A 460 4.15 -18.90 1.17
CA HIS A 460 3.63 -17.63 0.71
C HIS A 460 3.60 -17.63 -0.83
N SER A 461 2.55 -17.08 -1.42
CA SER A 461 2.39 -16.99 -2.86
C SER A 461 2.67 -15.56 -3.32
N LEU A 462 3.57 -15.43 -4.29
CA LEU A 462 3.89 -14.17 -4.94
C LEU A 462 3.68 -14.32 -6.45
N PHE A 463 3.29 -13.21 -7.07
CA PHE A 463 3.21 -13.09 -8.51
C PHE A 463 3.52 -11.66 -8.93
N ILE A 464 4.43 -11.52 -9.91
CA ILE A 464 4.62 -10.28 -10.64
C ILE A 464 4.20 -10.48 -12.08
N SER A 465 3.63 -9.47 -12.72
CA SER A 465 3.26 -9.54 -14.14
C SER A 465 3.13 -8.17 -14.78
N TYR A 466 3.04 -8.16 -16.10
CA TYR A 466 2.61 -7.02 -16.88
C TYR A 466 1.79 -7.44 -18.10
N ALA A 467 0.93 -6.55 -18.57
CA ALA A 467 0.01 -6.83 -19.65
C ALA A 467 -0.36 -5.57 -20.47
N PRO A 468 -0.69 -5.74 -21.76
CA PRO A 468 -0.36 -6.90 -22.60
C PRO A 468 1.16 -7.07 -22.74
N THR A 469 1.61 -8.20 -23.27
CA THR A 469 3.05 -8.50 -23.37
C THR A 469 3.74 -7.65 -24.45
N GLU A 470 3.02 -7.31 -25.51
CA GLU A 470 3.53 -6.64 -26.72
C GLU A 470 3.63 -5.11 -26.58
N ASP A 471 2.61 -4.49 -25.99
CA ASP A 471 2.58 -3.07 -25.60
C ASP A 471 2.11 -2.95 -24.14
N PRO A 472 3.00 -3.15 -23.15
CA PRO A 472 2.62 -3.16 -21.75
C PRO A 472 2.01 -1.84 -21.29
N GLN A 473 0.80 -1.90 -20.73
CA GLN A 473 0.11 -0.74 -20.14
C GLN A 473 0.18 -0.77 -18.62
N ILE A 474 0.02 -1.94 -18.03
CA ILE A 474 -0.03 -2.11 -16.58
C ILE A 474 0.93 -3.20 -16.11
N ALA A 475 1.46 -3.01 -14.91
CA ALA A 475 2.25 -3.97 -14.17
C ALA A 475 1.58 -4.24 -12.81
N ILE A 476 1.61 -5.50 -12.37
CA ILE A 476 0.92 -5.96 -11.17
C ILE A 476 1.90 -6.74 -10.31
N SER A 477 1.85 -6.48 -9.01
CA SER A 477 2.39 -7.40 -7.99
C SER A 477 1.28 -7.87 -7.07
N VAL A 478 1.25 -9.16 -6.74
CA VAL A 478 0.37 -9.72 -5.72
C VAL A 478 1.21 -10.56 -4.76
N VAL A 479 1.01 -10.35 -3.45
CA VAL A 479 1.66 -11.13 -2.39
C VAL A 479 0.61 -11.60 -1.39
N ILE A 480 0.54 -12.91 -1.17
CA ILE A 480 -0.38 -13.57 -0.24
C ILE A 480 0.44 -14.43 0.72
N PRO A 481 0.78 -13.90 1.91
CA PRO A 481 1.40 -14.70 2.96
C PRO A 481 0.42 -15.76 3.48
N GLY A 482 0.86 -17.02 3.57
CA GLY A 482 0.07 -18.09 4.18
C GLY A 482 -0.77 -18.88 3.19
N SER A 483 -0.43 -18.86 1.90
CA SER A 483 -1.28 -19.35 0.82
C SER A 483 -1.39 -20.87 0.74
N ASN A 484 -0.45 -21.64 1.32
CA ASN A 484 -0.31 -23.11 1.30
C ASN A 484 -1.27 -23.88 0.35
N SER A 485 -1.14 -23.64 -0.95
CA SER A 485 -2.00 -24.16 -2.01
C SER A 485 -1.15 -24.71 -3.14
N GLU A 486 -1.67 -25.72 -3.84
CA GLU A 486 -1.03 -26.29 -5.03
C GLU A 486 -0.98 -25.31 -6.21
N LYS A 487 -1.98 -24.43 -6.32
CA LYS A 487 -2.03 -23.37 -7.36
C LYS A 487 -1.39 -22.08 -6.86
N ASN A 488 -0.88 -21.26 -7.79
CA ASN A 488 -0.38 -19.95 -7.42
C ASN A 488 -1.56 -18.96 -7.26
N ILE A 489 -1.98 -18.77 -6.01
CA ILE A 489 -3.14 -17.94 -5.67
C ILE A 489 -2.93 -16.47 -6.05
N ALA A 490 -1.70 -15.96 -5.94
CA ALA A 490 -1.38 -14.61 -6.38
C ALA A 490 -1.59 -14.43 -7.90
N ALA A 491 -1.31 -15.47 -8.70
CA ALA A 491 -1.62 -15.49 -10.13
C ALA A 491 -3.14 -15.56 -10.40
N LEU A 492 -3.92 -16.32 -9.62
CA LEU A 492 -5.39 -16.32 -9.73
C LEU A 492 -6.01 -14.94 -9.44
N VAL A 493 -5.57 -14.27 -8.37
CA VAL A 493 -6.01 -12.89 -8.07
C VAL A 493 -5.64 -11.98 -9.24
N THR A 494 -4.43 -12.12 -9.78
CA THR A 494 -3.98 -11.31 -10.91
C THR A 494 -4.83 -11.53 -12.16
N ALA A 495 -5.23 -12.77 -12.45
CA ALA A 495 -6.12 -13.08 -13.56
C ALA A 495 -7.48 -12.35 -13.43
N GLU A 496 -8.11 -12.40 -12.26
CA GLU A 496 -9.38 -11.67 -12.01
C GLU A 496 -9.23 -10.15 -12.15
N VAL A 497 -8.09 -9.60 -11.72
CA VAL A 497 -7.80 -8.16 -11.83
C VAL A 497 -7.58 -7.76 -13.29
N LEU A 498 -6.81 -8.54 -14.05
CA LEU A 498 -6.52 -8.31 -15.46
C LEU A 498 -7.77 -8.45 -16.34
N GLU A 499 -8.60 -9.46 -16.08
CA GLU A 499 -9.87 -9.63 -16.77
C GLU A 499 -10.78 -8.42 -16.57
N PHE A 500 -10.94 -7.95 -15.32
CA PHE A 500 -11.74 -6.75 -15.04
C PHE A 500 -11.14 -5.47 -15.62
N TRP A 501 -9.82 -5.28 -15.50
CA TRP A 501 -9.14 -4.14 -16.10
C TRP A 501 -9.40 -4.05 -17.60
N HIS A 502 -9.40 -5.17 -18.31
CA HIS A 502 -9.72 -5.20 -19.74
C HIS A 502 -11.16 -4.76 -20.04
N THR A 503 -12.13 -5.05 -19.16
CA THR A 503 -13.51 -4.57 -19.33
C THR A 503 -13.70 -3.07 -19.06
N LEU A 504 -12.70 -2.39 -18.48
CA LEU A 504 -12.74 -0.95 -18.25
C LEU A 504 -12.22 -0.14 -19.45
N GLN A 505 -11.54 -0.79 -20.40
CA GLN A 505 -11.08 -0.19 -21.66
C GLN A 505 -12.23 -0.07 -22.65
#